data_AF-A0A0N5BYZ3-F1
#
_entry.id   AF-A0A0N5BYZ3-F1
#
_cell.length_a   1.000
_cell.length_b   1.000
_cell.length_c   1.000
_cell.angle_alpha   90.00
_cell.angle_beta   90.00
_cell.angle_gamma   90.00
#
_symmetry.space_group_name_H-M   'P 1'
#
loop_
_entity.id
_entity.type
_entity.pdbx_description
1 polymer ?
#
loop_
_entity_poly.entity_id
_entity_poly.type
_entity_poly.pdbx_seq_one_letter_code
_entity_poly.pdbx_strand_id
1 'polypeptide(L)' 'MKIIYLILTFAILHINAVERLKEPRYVFTEGFCSQEKCISACDNDPEGFCMSNQNYIFWKWGKCKCYLPPK' A
#
# COMPACT_ATOMS: atom_id res chain seq x y z
N MET A 1 33.53 17.73 -14.08
CA MET A 1 32.34 18.51 -13.67
C MET A 1 31.01 17.89 -14.09
N LYS A 2 30.84 17.34 -15.30
CA LYS A 2 29.57 16.72 -15.75
C LYS A 2 29.11 15.49 -14.95
N ILE A 3 30.05 14.70 -14.42
CA ILE A 3 29.75 13.46 -13.67
C ILE A 3 29.05 13.75 -12.34
N ILE A 4 29.45 14.83 -11.65
CA ILE A 4 28.88 15.22 -10.35
C ILE A 4 27.40 15.60 -10.50
N TYR A 5 27.05 16.30 -11.59
CA TYR A 5 25.66 16.64 -11.91
C TYR A 5 24.81 15.39 -12.16
N LEU A 6 25.34 14.40 -12.87
CA LEU A 6 24.63 13.14 -13.13
C LEU A 6 24.33 12.38 -11.84
N ILE A 7 25.30 12.28 -10.93
CA ILE A 7 25.14 11.60 -9.64
C ILE A 7 24.09 12.32 -8.78
N LEU A 8 24.13 13.66 -8.73
CA LEU A 8 23.14 14.45 -8.00
C LEU A 8 21.73 14.29 -8.57
N THR A 9 21.57 14.34 -9.90
CA THR A 9 20.25 14.12 -10.52
C THR A 9 19.70 12.72 -10.26
N PHE A 10 20.58 11.71 -10.28
CA PHE A 10 20.19 10.32 -10.00
C PHE A 10 19.80 10.13 -8.53
N ALA A 11 20.52 10.77 -7.60
CA ALA A 11 20.19 10.77 -6.18
C ALA A 11 18.81 11.43 -5.92
N ILE A 12 18.54 12.58 -6.55
CA ILE A 12 17.24 13.27 -6.42
C ILE A 12 16.09 12.43 -7.00
N LEU A 13 16.31 11.80 -8.16
CA LEU A 13 15.33 10.87 -8.74
C LEU A 13 15.05 9.67 -7.84
N HIS A 14 16.09 9.11 -7.20
CA HIS A 14 15.93 8.02 -6.25
C HIS A 14 15.18 8.43 -4.99
N ILE A 15 15.47 9.61 -4.42
CA ILE A 15 14.75 10.11 -3.23
C ILE A 15 13.28 10.32 -3.56
N ASN A 16 12.95 10.96 -4.68
CA ASN A 16 11.56 11.16 -5.13
C ASN A 16 10.84 9.83 -5.45
N ALA A 17 11.55 8.81 -5.94
CA ALA A 17 10.97 7.49 -6.19
C ALA A 17 10.74 6.70 -4.88
N VAL A 18 11.65 6.84 -3.91
CA VAL A 18 11.57 6.18 -2.60
C VAL A 18 10.52 6.83 -1.70
N GLU A 19 10.34 8.16 -1.74
CA GLU A 19 9.24 8.83 -1.02
C GLU A 19 7.85 8.41 -1.52
N ARG A 20 7.74 7.95 -2.77
CA ARG A 20 6.48 7.36 -3.30
C ARG A 20 6.25 5.91 -2.88
N LEU A 21 7.27 5.22 -2.35
CA LEU A 21 7.07 3.94 -1.69
C LEU A 21 6.60 4.21 -0.25
N LYS A 22 5.39 4.77 -0.11
CA LYS A 22 4.67 4.68 1.16
C LYS A 22 4.57 3.21 1.48
N GLU A 23 5.22 2.78 2.56
CA GLU A 23 5.20 1.39 2.96
C GLU A 23 3.74 0.94 3.10
N PRO A 24 3.33 -0.06 2.32
CA PRO A 24 1.92 -0.42 2.30
C PRO A 24 1.55 -1.07 3.62
N ARG A 25 0.54 -0.52 4.28
CA ARG A 25 -0.03 -1.08 5.50
C ARG A 25 -0.96 -2.24 5.14
N TYR A 26 -0.93 -3.30 5.93
CA TYR A 26 -1.84 -4.44 5.75
C TYR A 26 -2.91 -4.43 6.83
N VAL A 27 -4.17 -4.51 6.41
CA VAL A 27 -5.33 -4.57 7.31
C VAL A 27 -6.10 -5.85 7.03
N PHE A 28 -6.59 -6.48 8.09
CA PHE A 28 -7.42 -7.67 7.98
C PHE A 28 -8.89 -7.31 8.19
N THR A 29 -9.74 -7.74 7.27
CA THR A 29 -11.19 -7.50 7.30
C THR A 29 -11.93 -8.82 7.44
N GLU A 30 -13.01 -8.85 8.20
CA GLU A 30 -13.83 -10.05 8.33
C GLU A 30 -14.69 -10.30 7.07
N GLY A 31 -14.82 -11.57 6.70
CA GLY A 31 -15.52 -12.02 5.50
C GLY A 31 -14.65 -12.00 4.23
N PHE A 32 -15.32 -12.05 3.08
CA PHE A 32 -14.64 -11.90 1.79
C PHE A 32 -14.07 -10.49 1.65
N CYS A 33 -12.83 -10.44 1.19
CA CYS A 33 -12.10 -9.28 0.73
C CYS A 33 -12.77 -8.74 -0.55
N SER A 34 -13.18 -7.48 -0.49
CA SER A 34 -13.63 -6.71 -1.64
C SER A 34 -12.91 -5.37 -1.65
N GLN A 35 -12.83 -4.74 -2.82
CA GLN A 35 -12.23 -3.42 -2.94
C GLN A 35 -12.95 -2.39 -2.04
N GLU A 36 -14.28 -2.39 -2.01
CA GLU A 36 -15.07 -1.48 -1.15
C GLU A 36 -14.78 -1.67 0.34
N LYS A 37 -14.67 -2.92 0.80
CA LYS A 37 -14.29 -3.22 2.18
C LYS A 37 -12.87 -2.76 2.48
N CYS A 38 -11.95 -2.95 1.55
CA CYS A 38 -10.58 -2.49 1.72
C CYS A 38 -10.49 -0.97 1.74
N ILE A 39 -11.20 -0.26 0.86
CA ILE A 39 -11.27 1.20 0.87
C ILE A 39 -11.78 1.68 2.24
N SER A 40 -12.90 1.12 2.71
CA SER A 40 -13.47 1.47 4.01
C SER A 40 -12.53 1.15 5.19
N ALA A 41 -11.88 -0.02 5.18
CA ALA A 41 -10.94 -0.44 6.22
C ALA A 41 -9.60 0.33 6.19
N CYS A 42 -9.25 0.91 5.04
CA CYS A 42 -8.07 1.75 4.84
C CYS A 42 -8.40 3.25 4.99
N ASP A 43 -9.31 3.63 5.89
CA ASP A 43 -9.67 5.05 6.12
C ASP A 43 -10.18 5.79 4.87
N ASN A 44 -10.91 5.09 3.98
CA ASN A 44 -11.35 5.54 2.66
C ASN A 44 -10.21 5.81 1.66
N ASP A 45 -9.11 5.06 1.78
CA ASP A 45 -8.04 5.06 0.77
C ASP A 45 -8.55 4.51 -0.58
N PRO A 46 -8.65 5.33 -1.64
CA PRO A 46 -9.06 4.85 -2.96
C PRO A 46 -8.03 3.88 -3.57
N GLU A 47 -6.79 3.89 -3.08
CA GLU A 47 -5.74 2.94 -3.48
C GLU A 47 -5.77 1.64 -2.66
N GLY A 48 -6.71 1.51 -1.71
CA GLY A 48 -6.92 0.32 -0.89
C GLY A 48 -7.24 -0.90 -1.75
N PHE A 49 -6.30 -1.87 -1.82
CA PHE A 49 -6.43 -3.04 -2.68
C PHE A 49 -6.58 -4.34 -1.89
N CYS A 50 -7.41 -5.24 -2.43
CA CYS A 50 -7.61 -6.57 -1.88
C CYS A 50 -6.48 -7.53 -2.31
N MET A 51 -5.61 -7.93 -1.38
CA MET A 51 -4.46 -8.76 -1.70
C MET A 51 -4.79 -10.26 -1.72
N SER A 52 -5.57 -10.74 -0.75
CA SER A 52 -5.90 -12.16 -0.66
C SER A 52 -7.10 -12.42 0.25
N ASN A 53 -7.78 -13.54 0.01
CA ASN A 53 -8.78 -14.11 0.91
C ASN A 53 -8.18 -15.33 1.61
N GLN A 54 -8.19 -15.32 2.93
CA GLN A 54 -7.90 -16.48 3.76
C GLN A 54 -9.22 -17.10 4.23
N ASN A 55 -9.40 -18.39 3.96
CA ASN A 55 -10.47 -19.18 4.54
C ASN A 55 -9.86 -20.09 5.61
N TYR A 56 -10.25 -19.87 6.87
CA TYR A 56 -10.11 -20.85 7.93
C TYR A 56 -11.44 -21.57 8.13
N ILE A 57 -11.39 -22.79 8.66
CA ILE A 57 -12.44 -23.83 8.72
C ILE A 57 -13.89 -23.32 8.88
N PHE A 58 -14.14 -22.24 9.62
CA PHE A 58 -15.45 -21.57 9.70
C PHE A 58 -15.43 -20.04 9.48
N TRP A 59 -14.26 -19.42 9.29
CA TRP A 59 -14.09 -17.97 9.29
C TRP A 59 -13.34 -17.52 8.04
N LYS A 60 -13.86 -16.50 7.38
CA LYS A 60 -13.23 -15.90 6.20
C LYS A 60 -12.62 -14.57 6.60
N TRP A 61 -11.38 -14.34 6.19
CA TRP A 61 -10.66 -13.11 6.44
C TRP A 61 -10.09 -12.59 5.12
N GLY A 62 -10.34 -11.33 4.83
CA GLY A 62 -9.73 -10.61 3.73
C GLY A 62 -8.47 -9.88 4.18
N LYS A 63 -7.42 -9.92 3.37
CA LYS A 63 -6.21 -9.13 3.56
C LYS A 63 -6.22 -7.96 2.58
N CYS A 64 -6.29 -6.75 3.13
CA CYS A 64 -6.25 -5.49 2.40
C CYS A 64 -4.87 -4.84 2.50
N LYS A 65 -4.51 -4.09 1.47
CA LYS A 65 -3.26 -3.33 1.36
C LYS A 65 -3.61 -1.86 1.19
N CYS A 66 -3.22 -1.04 2.16
CA CYS A 66 -3.46 0.40 2.22
C CYS A 66 -2.17 1.15 1.92
N TYR A 67 -2.29 2.30 1.28
CA TYR A 67 -1.17 3.17 0.91
C TYR A 67 -1.23 4.51 1.63
N LEU A 68 -2.38 4.89 2.20
CA LEU A 68 -2.50 6.05 3.08
C LEU A 68 -1.97 5.79 4.51
N PRO A 69 -1.25 6.76 5.11
CA PRO A 69 -0.92 6.70 6.52
C PRO A 69 -2.20 6.86 7.37
N PRO A 70 -2.30 6.19 8.53
CA PRO A 70 -3.41 6.37 9.45
C PRO A 70 -3.49 7.84 9.93
N LYS A 71 -4.72 8.33 10.07
CA LYS A 71 -5.02 9.66 10.63
C LYS A 71 -4.89 9.70 12.15
#